data_AF-A0A7C6UKI2-F1
#
_entry.id   AF-A0A7C6UKI2-F1
#
_cell.length_a   1.000
_cell.length_b   1.000
_cell.length_c   1.000
_cell.angle_alpha   90.00
_cell.angle_beta   90.00
_cell.angle_gamma   90.00
#
_symmetry.space_group_name_H-M   'P 1'
#
loop_
_entity.id
_entity.type
_entity.pdbx_description
1 polymer ?
#
loop_
_entity_poly.entity_id
_entity_poly.type
_entity_poly.pdbx_seq_one_letter_code
_entity_poly.pdbx_strand_id
1 'polypeptide(L)'
;MTKSPDRNREKLEKKLLEEIEKARKEIQMSERAFQWAKKDSAAIDAAILRMQAAVEHFTFLLQQAKKLGIKEDKKRLYEKLLKHG
;
A
#
# COMPACT_ATOMS: atom_id res chain seq x y z
N MET A 1 30.27 -9.85 -15.24
CA MET A 1 28.84 -10.06 -14.93
C MET A 1 28.16 -8.72 -14.69
N THR A 2 27.70 -8.05 -15.74
CA THR A 2 27.00 -6.78 -15.67
C THR A 2 25.54 -7.06 -15.30
N LYS A 3 25.15 -6.81 -14.05
CA LYS A 3 23.73 -6.76 -13.68
C LYS A 3 23.14 -5.56 -14.41
N SER A 4 22.40 -5.79 -15.49
CA SER A 4 21.74 -4.72 -16.24
C SER A 4 20.90 -3.85 -15.29
N PRO A 5 21.02 -2.52 -15.37
CA PRO A 5 20.32 -1.58 -14.48
C PRO A 5 18.80 -1.80 -14.46
N ASP A 6 18.22 -2.35 -15.53
CA ASP A 6 16.81 -2.72 -15.63
C ASP A 6 16.35 -3.75 -14.59
N ARG A 7 17.13 -4.81 -14.31
CA ARG A 7 16.72 -5.83 -13.31
C ARG A 7 16.65 -5.27 -11.90
N ASN A 8 17.51 -4.32 -11.57
CA ASN A 8 17.48 -3.65 -10.27
C ASN A 8 16.27 -2.73 -10.16
N ARG A 9 15.91 -2.04 -11.25
CA ARG A 9 14.72 -1.19 -11.33
C ARG A 9 13.44 -2.01 -11.16
N GLU A 10 13.24 -3.07 -11.94
CA GLU A 10 12.06 -3.94 -11.83
C GLU A 10 11.87 -4.52 -10.42
N LYS A 11 12.98 -4.93 -9.79
CA LYS A 11 12.95 -5.43 -8.40
C LYS A 11 12.54 -4.35 -7.40
N LEU A 12 13.01 -3.12 -7.60
CA LEU A 12 12.65 -1.97 -6.77
C LEU A 12 11.16 -1.63 -6.93
N GLU A 13 10.66 -1.61 -8.17
CA GLU A 13 9.26 -1.35 -8.49
C GLU A 13 8.34 -2.43 -7.89
N LYS A 14 8.70 -3.71 -8.03
CA LYS A 14 7.95 -4.83 -7.43
C LYS A 14 7.90 -4.71 -5.91
N LYS A 15 9.04 -4.43 -5.26
CA LYS A 15 9.09 -4.25 -3.81
C LYS A 15 8.21 -3.07 -3.38
N LEU A 16 8.24 -1.96 -4.10
CA LEU A 16 7.42 -0.81 -3.77
C LEU A 16 5.92 -1.10 -3.90
N LEU A 17 5.51 -1.82 -4.96
CA LEU A 17 4.12 -2.26 -5.12
C LEU A 17 3.67 -3.22 -4.01
N GLU A 18 4.54 -4.11 -3.56
CA GLU A 18 4.27 -4.99 -2.42
C GLU A 18 4.08 -4.20 -1.12
N GLU A 19 4.91 -3.19 -0.86
CA GLU A 19 4.77 -2.33 0.32
C GLU A 19 3.50 -1.48 0.27
N ILE A 20 3.12 -0.96 -0.91
CA ILE A 20 1.85 -0.24 -1.12
C ILE A 20 0.65 -1.14 -0.76
N GLU A 21 0.66 -2.39 -1.21
CA GLU A 21 -0.39 -3.36 -0.91
C GLU A 21 -0.45 -3.70 0.59
N LYS A 22 0.71 -3.82 1.27
CA LYS A 22 0.77 -4.01 2.72
C LYS A 22 0.17 -2.83 3.47
N ALA A 23 0.57 -1.61 3.13
CA ALA A 23 0.05 -0.40 3.77
C ALA A 23 -1.48 -0.29 3.58
N ARG A 24 -1.99 -0.64 2.40
CA ARG A 24 -3.44 -0.71 2.14
C ARG A 24 -4.15 -1.75 3.00
N LYS A 25 -3.56 -2.94 3.22
CA LYS A 25 -4.12 -3.95 4.14
C LYS A 25 -4.10 -3.45 5.58
N GLU A 26 -3.08 -2.70 5.98
CA GLU A 26 -2.98 -2.15 7.33
C GLU A 26 -4.03 -1.09 7.64
N ILE A 27 -4.40 -0.28 6.64
CA ILE A 27 -5.57 0.61 6.70
C ILE A 27 -6.85 -0.21 6.97
N GLN A 28 -7.10 -1.28 6.19
CA GLN A 28 -8.28 -2.14 6.39
C GLN A 28 -8.30 -2.84 7.75
N MET A 29 -7.15 -3.27 8.25
CA MET A 29 -7.05 -3.89 9.58
C MET A 29 -7.33 -2.88 10.69
N SER A 30 -6.83 -1.64 10.54
CA SER A 30 -7.09 -0.55 11.50
C SER A 30 -8.56 -0.18 11.55
N GLU A 31 -9.23 -0.17 10.39
CA GLU A 31 -10.69 0.00 10.30
C GLU A 31 -11.45 -1.09 11.07
N ARG A 32 -11.08 -2.36 10.86
CA ARG A 32 -11.70 -3.49 11.58
C ARG A 32 -11.44 -3.42 13.09
N ALA A 33 -10.23 -3.04 13.49
CA ALA A 33 -9.87 -2.86 14.88
C ALA A 33 -10.74 -1.79 15.55
N PHE A 34 -10.98 -0.67 14.87
CA PHE A 34 -11.90 0.38 15.33
C PHE A 34 -13.33 -0.17 15.53
N GLN A 35 -13.85 -0.94 14.57
CA GLN A 35 -15.19 -1.56 14.69
C GLN A 35 -15.28 -2.56 15.85
N TRP A 36 -14.20 -3.27 16.16
CA TRP A 36 -14.16 -4.26 17.25
C TRP A 36 -13.91 -3.68 18.63
N ALA A 37 -13.47 -2.42 18.74
CA ALA A 37 -13.14 -1.81 20.02
C ALA A 37 -14.35 -1.67 20.97
N LYS A 38 -15.60 -1.89 20.49
CA LYS A 38 -16.83 -2.11 21.31
C LYS A 38 -16.97 -1.19 22.55
N LYS A 39 -16.53 0.08 22.45
CA LYS A 39 -16.57 1.15 23.48
C LYS A 39 -15.36 1.25 24.44
N ASP A 40 -14.30 0.48 24.26
CA ASP A 40 -13.03 0.76 24.92
C ASP A 40 -12.38 1.99 24.27
N SER A 41 -12.37 3.12 24.99
CA SER A 41 -11.82 4.38 24.51
C SER A 41 -10.34 4.27 24.13
N ALA A 42 -9.54 3.54 24.91
CA ALA A 42 -8.11 3.38 24.63
C ALA A 42 -7.88 2.52 23.39
N ALA A 43 -8.70 1.48 23.19
CA ALA A 43 -8.66 0.67 21.98
C ALA A 43 -9.12 1.44 20.73
N ILE A 44 -10.12 2.33 20.88
CA ILE A 44 -10.57 3.24 19.83
C ILE A 44 -9.45 4.21 19.42
N ASP A 45 -8.84 4.89 20.39
CA ASP A 45 -7.76 5.84 20.13
C ASP A 45 -6.56 5.15 19.47
N ALA A 46 -6.20 3.95 19.94
CA ALA A 46 -5.13 3.16 19.34
C ALA A 46 -5.44 2.76 17.89
N ALA A 47 -6.69 2.42 17.58
CA ALA A 47 -7.11 2.09 16.22
C ALA A 47 -7.07 3.31 15.29
N ILE A 48 -7.46 4.49 15.79
CA ILE A 48 -7.36 5.76 15.04
C ILE A 48 -5.90 6.11 14.75
N LEU A 49 -5.02 6.05 15.75
CA LEU A 49 -3.60 6.35 15.58
C LEU A 49 -2.94 5.40 14.57
N ARG A 50 -3.26 4.10 14.64
CA ARG A 50 -2.81 3.12 13.63
C ARG A 50 -3.30 3.46 12.23
N MET A 51 -4.57 3.84 12.10
CA MET A 51 -5.14 4.24 10.82
C MET A 51 -4.39 5.45 10.23
N GLN A 52 -4.16 6.49 11.03
CA GLN A 52 -3.44 7.69 10.60
C GLN A 52 -2.02 7.35 10.12
N ALA A 53 -1.28 6.58 10.91
CA ALA A 53 0.07 6.14 10.53
C ALA A 53 0.07 5.31 9.23
N ALA A 54 -0.91 4.41 9.06
CA ALA A 54 -1.02 3.59 7.85
C ALA A 54 -1.35 4.42 6.60
N VAL A 55 -2.21 5.44 6.73
CA VAL A 55 -2.56 6.38 5.64
C VAL A 55 -1.36 7.26 5.25
N GLU A 56 -0.60 7.76 6.23
CA GLU A 56 0.61 8.54 5.98
C GLU A 56 1.68 7.69 5.28
N HIS A 57 1.90 6.46 5.76
CA HIS A 57 2.84 5.53 5.14
C HIS A 57 2.42 5.19 3.70
N PHE A 58 1.14 4.88 3.47
CA PHE A 58 0.61 4.64 2.12
C PHE A 58 0.83 5.85 1.20
N THR A 59 0.56 7.05 1.70
CA THR A 59 0.74 8.31 0.95
C THR A 59 2.20 8.52 0.58
N PHE A 60 3.13 8.29 1.51
CA PHE A 60 4.57 8.33 1.25
C PHE A 60 4.96 7.35 0.14
N LEU A 61 4.51 6.09 0.20
CA LEU A 61 4.82 5.09 -0.80
C LEU A 61 4.29 5.46 -2.20
N LEU A 62 3.09 6.05 -2.28
CA LEU A 62 2.55 6.57 -3.53
C LEU A 62 3.39 7.71 -4.11
N GLN A 63 3.91 8.61 -3.26
CA GLN A 63 4.84 9.65 -3.71
C GLN A 63 6.15 9.06 -4.24
N GLN A 64 6.69 8.02 -3.59
CA GLN A 64 7.87 7.31 -4.09
C GLN A 64 7.60 6.63 -5.44
N ALA A 65 6.42 6.04 -5.61
CA ALA A 65 6.02 5.40 -6.87
C ALA A 65 5.93 6.42 -8.01
N LYS A 66 5.35 7.59 -7.73
CA LYS A 66 5.29 8.72 -8.67
C LYS A 66 6.69 9.20 -9.08
N LYS A 67 7.62 9.35 -8.12
CA LYS A 67 9.01 9.75 -8.40
C LYS A 67 9.75 8.76 -9.30
N LEU A 68 9.47 7.47 -9.16
CA LEU A 68 10.06 6.42 -10.00
C LEU A 68 9.41 6.30 -11.38
N GLY A 69 8.40 7.13 -11.69
CA GLY A 69 7.65 7.05 -12.93
C GLY A 69 6.77 5.81 -13.03
N ILE A 70 6.54 5.11 -11.90
CA ILE A 70 5.59 4.00 -11.82
C ILE A 70 4.20 4.62 -11.89
N LYS A 71 3.73 4.85 -13.12
CA LYS A 71 2.32 5.08 -13.37
C LYS A 71 1.62 3.76 -13.09
N GLU A 72 0.45 3.80 -12.45
CA GLU A 72 -0.49 2.69 -12.61
C GLU A 72 -0.67 2.51 -14.11
N ASP A 73 0.00 1.50 -14.65
CA ASP A 73 -0.17 1.14 -16.04
C ASP A 73 -1.64 0.76 -16.13
N LYS A 74 -2.45 1.67 -16.70
CA LYS A 74 -3.90 1.51 -16.80
C LYS A 74 -4.20 0.15 -17.37
N LYS A 75 -3.37 -0.34 -18.31
CA LYS A 75 -3.47 -1.67 -18.92
C LYS A 75 -3.36 -2.79 -17.87
N ARG A 76 -2.42 -2.67 -16.94
CA ARG A 76 -2.19 -3.64 -15.85
C ARG A 76 -3.29 -3.59 -14.77
N LEU A 77 -3.90 -2.42 -14.56
CA LEU A 77 -5.09 -2.25 -13.70
C LEU A 77 -6.33 -2.87 -14.36
N TYR A 78 -6.55 -2.59 -15.66
CA TYR A 78 -7.62 -3.19 -16.46
C TYR A 78 -7.47 -4.71 -16.57
N GLU A 79 -6.26 -5.24 -16.76
CA GLU A 79 -6.01 -6.70 -16.78
C GLU A 79 -6.33 -7.38 -15.43
N LYS A 80 -6.07 -6.71 -14.30
CA LYS A 80 -6.45 -7.22 -12.98
C LYS A 80 -7.96 -7.20 -12.75
N LEU A 81 -8.66 -6.18 -13.26
CA LEU A 81 -10.11 -6.06 -13.16
C LEU A 81 -10.84 -7.05 -14.09
N LEU A 82 -10.33 -7.24 -15.31
CA LEU A 82 -10.91 -8.15 -16.31
C LEU A 82 -10.67 -9.64 -16.01
N LYS A 83 -9.66 -9.99 -15.20
CA LYS A 83 -9.44 -11.39 -14.76
C LYS A 83 -10.32 -11.84 -13.58
N HIS A 84 -11.06 -10.91 -12.98
CA HIS A 84 -12.01 -11.19 -11.91
C HIS A 84 -13.46 -10.78 -12.27
N GLY A 85 -13.74 -10.52 -13.55
CA GLY A 85 -15.08 -10.30 -14.09
C GLY A 85 -15.67 -11.56 -14.70
#